data_AF-X1VBU5-F1
#
_entry.id   AF-X1VBU5-F1
#
_cell.length_a   1.000
_cell.length_b   1.000
_cell.length_c   1.000
_cell.angle_alpha   90.00
_cell.angle_beta   90.00
_cell.angle_gamma   90.00
#
_symmetry.space_group_name_H-M   'P 1'
#
loop_
_entity.id
_entity.type
_entity.pdbx_description
1 polymer ?
#
loop_
_entity_poly.entity_id
_entity_poly.type
_entity_poly.pdbx_seq_one_letter_code
_entity_poly.pdbx_strand_id
1 'polypeptide(L)'
;MNDYLTKTGSNTAKLILGLPYYGYDWPVSGSDRYAAAAYGPPPNDEATPHWYSKAVTMAATHDRLWDPNSSTPWFNYQDNGFRQVWYDDSLSLSMKYELALEKDLAGVGMWALGYDGDRPELWGALANYLRRIPAPMDLVADMVDGTVQLSWSHSCEEALTCYRVYRYTLPLPESAHLIATVPKDS
;
A
#
# COMPACT_ATOMS: atom_id res chain seq x y z
N MET A 1 -10.24 16.28 -2.21
CA MET A 1 -11.65 15.85 -2.05
C MET A 1 -12.61 17.03 -2.21
N ASN A 2 -12.49 18.08 -1.39
CA ASN A 2 -13.39 19.24 -1.44
C ASN A 2 -13.50 19.84 -2.85
N ASP A 3 -12.39 19.93 -3.59
CA ASP A 3 -12.39 20.41 -4.97
C ASP A 3 -13.39 19.66 -5.86
N TYR A 4 -13.44 18.32 -5.77
CA TYR A 4 -14.35 17.49 -6.55
C TYR A 4 -15.79 17.56 -6.03
N LEU A 5 -15.98 17.63 -4.71
CA LEU A 5 -17.31 17.77 -4.11
C LEU A 5 -18.00 19.07 -4.55
N THR A 6 -17.26 20.17 -4.69
CA THR A 6 -17.84 21.42 -5.23
C THR A 6 -18.37 21.24 -6.65
N LYS A 7 -17.73 20.38 -7.46
CA LYS A 7 -18.15 20.11 -8.85
C LYS A 7 -19.35 19.17 -8.93
N THR A 8 -19.55 18.30 -7.95
CA THR A 8 -20.69 17.37 -7.93
C THR A 8 -21.90 17.90 -7.17
N GLY A 9 -21.82 19.10 -6.60
CA GLY A 9 -22.86 19.65 -5.72
C GLY A 9 -22.93 18.88 -4.39
N SER A 10 -21.77 18.52 -3.85
CA SER A 10 -21.60 17.69 -2.64
C SER A 10 -22.18 16.27 -2.76
N ASN A 11 -22.43 15.79 -3.98
CA ASN A 11 -22.90 14.43 -4.21
C ASN A 11 -21.71 13.48 -4.35
N THR A 12 -21.43 12.70 -3.30
CA THR A 12 -20.35 11.71 -3.22
C THR A 12 -20.60 10.49 -4.10
N ALA A 13 -21.88 10.13 -4.34
CA ALA A 13 -22.28 9.03 -5.23
C ALA A 13 -22.00 9.29 -6.72
N LYS A 14 -21.43 10.45 -7.07
CA LYS A 14 -20.91 10.76 -8.41
C LYS A 14 -19.39 10.61 -8.54
N LEU A 15 -18.71 10.22 -7.46
CA LEU A 15 -17.26 10.16 -7.39
C LEU A 15 -16.80 8.70 -7.20
N ILE A 16 -15.83 8.30 -8.03
CA ILE A 16 -15.11 7.03 -7.92
C ILE A 16 -13.65 7.37 -7.60
N LEU A 17 -13.07 6.72 -6.58
CA LEU A 17 -11.67 6.91 -6.23
C LEU A 17 -10.77 6.10 -7.18
N GLY A 18 -9.98 6.79 -8.00
CA GLY A 18 -8.97 6.17 -8.87
C GLY A 18 -7.72 5.78 -8.08
N LEU A 19 -7.25 4.54 -8.24
CA LEU A 19 -6.15 3.97 -7.47
C LEU A 19 -5.09 3.33 -8.39
N PRO A 20 -3.79 3.53 -8.11
CA PRO A 20 -2.73 3.00 -8.94
C PRO A 20 -2.34 1.58 -8.49
N TYR A 21 -2.24 0.66 -9.44
CA TYR A 21 -1.54 -0.62 -9.29
C TYR A 21 -0.12 -0.50 -9.86
N TYR A 22 0.49 0.67 -9.71
CA TYR A 22 1.83 0.99 -10.16
C TYR A 22 2.47 1.99 -9.20
N GLY A 23 3.77 2.14 -9.31
CA GLY A 23 4.54 3.20 -8.71
C GLY A 23 5.34 3.96 -9.75
N TYR A 24 6.04 4.98 -9.28
CA TYR A 24 7.00 5.73 -10.08
C TYR A 24 8.36 5.74 -9.41
N ASP A 25 9.37 5.58 -10.25
CA ASP A 25 10.78 5.66 -9.95
C ASP A 25 11.31 7.02 -10.42
N TRP A 26 11.71 7.87 -9.48
CA TRP A 26 12.17 9.23 -9.74
C TRP A 26 13.69 9.36 -9.51
N PRO A 27 14.42 10.01 -10.42
CA PRO A 27 15.76 10.49 -10.12
C PRO A 27 15.68 11.65 -9.12
N VAL A 28 16.44 11.58 -8.03
CA VAL A 28 16.39 12.55 -6.91
C VAL A 28 17.78 13.02 -6.48
N SER A 29 17.83 14.15 -5.77
CA SER A 29 19.09 14.80 -5.37
C SER A 29 19.82 14.10 -4.22
N GLY A 30 19.17 13.16 -3.52
CA GLY A 30 19.71 12.48 -2.35
C GLY A 30 18.79 11.36 -1.86
N SER A 31 19.16 10.71 -0.75
CA SER A 31 18.41 9.59 -0.17
C SER A 31 17.34 10.01 0.86
N ASP A 32 17.29 11.29 1.23
CA ASP A 32 16.32 11.77 2.21
C ASP A 32 14.90 11.63 1.68
N ARG A 33 13.95 11.29 2.56
CA ARG A 33 12.53 11.20 2.20
C ARG A 33 12.05 12.52 1.58
N TYR A 34 11.39 12.44 0.43
CA TYR A 34 10.97 13.61 -0.38
C TYR A 34 12.13 14.43 -0.96
N ALA A 35 13.26 13.79 -1.25
CA ALA A 35 14.34 14.42 -1.97
C ALA A 35 13.83 15.03 -3.28
N ALA A 36 14.34 16.21 -3.61
CA ALA A 36 13.91 16.93 -4.80
C ALA A 36 14.27 16.13 -6.06
N ALA A 37 13.38 16.16 -7.06
CA ALA A 37 13.67 15.56 -8.36
C ALA A 37 14.96 16.18 -8.95
N ALA A 38 15.88 15.33 -9.40
CA ALA A 38 17.17 15.73 -9.92
C ALA A 38 17.42 15.05 -11.27
N TYR A 39 16.85 15.65 -12.31
CA TYR A 39 17.03 15.17 -13.68
C TYR A 39 18.46 15.45 -14.15
N GLY A 40 19.22 14.39 -14.40
CA GLY A 40 20.57 14.42 -14.97
C GLY A 40 20.55 14.12 -16.47
N PRO A 41 21.70 13.92 -17.13
CA PRO A 41 21.74 13.29 -18.44
C PRO A 41 21.25 11.83 -18.38
N PRO A 42 20.82 11.23 -19.51
CA PRO A 42 20.38 9.84 -19.56
C PRO A 42 21.35 8.86 -18.88
N PRO A 43 20.85 7.83 -18.14
CA PRO A 43 19.44 7.43 -18.00
C PRO A 43 18.69 8.09 -16.82
N ASN A 44 19.28 9.12 -16.19
CA ASN A 44 18.72 9.78 -14.99
C ASN A 44 17.95 11.06 -15.30
N ASP A 45 17.52 11.21 -16.55
CA ASP A 45 16.74 12.34 -17.04
C ASP A 45 15.22 12.14 -16.89
N GLU A 46 14.75 10.93 -16.56
CA GLU A 46 13.32 10.64 -16.58
C GLU A 46 12.81 9.80 -15.39
N ALA A 47 11.56 10.08 -15.03
CA ALA A 47 10.79 9.28 -14.10
C ALA A 47 10.19 8.07 -14.81
N THR A 48 10.38 6.87 -14.26
CA THR A 48 9.97 5.62 -14.90
C THR A 48 8.81 4.98 -14.14
N PRO A 49 7.69 4.62 -14.80
CA PRO A 49 6.63 3.88 -14.14
C PRO A 49 7.05 2.42 -13.91
N HIS A 50 6.64 1.85 -12.78
CA HIS A 50 6.78 0.43 -12.47
C HIS A 50 5.43 -0.15 -12.11
N TRP A 51 5.07 -1.26 -12.72
CA TRP A 51 3.92 -2.06 -12.25
C TRP A 51 4.12 -2.46 -10.79
N TYR A 52 3.03 -2.66 -10.05
CA TYR A 52 3.09 -3.10 -8.67
C TYR A 52 4.02 -4.30 -8.48
N SER A 53 3.84 -5.33 -9.32
CA SER A 53 4.65 -6.56 -9.30
C SER A 53 6.16 -6.31 -9.35
N LYS A 54 6.60 -5.33 -10.14
CA LYS A 54 8.01 -4.92 -10.21
C LYS A 54 8.41 -4.08 -9.00
N ALA A 55 7.63 -3.07 -8.65
CA ALA A 55 7.95 -2.16 -7.55
C ALA A 55 8.08 -2.90 -6.20
N VAL A 56 7.15 -3.80 -5.88
CA VAL A 56 7.21 -4.61 -4.66
C VAL A 56 8.38 -5.58 -4.65
N THR A 57 8.79 -6.08 -5.82
CA THR A 57 9.98 -6.94 -5.95
C THR A 57 11.27 -6.14 -5.77
N MET A 58 11.34 -4.91 -6.26
CA MET A 58 12.49 -4.03 -6.01
C MET A 58 12.55 -3.55 -4.56
N ALA A 59 11.40 -3.28 -3.93
CA ALA A 59 11.34 -2.89 -2.52
C ALA A 59 11.91 -3.99 -1.59
N ALA A 60 11.83 -5.24 -2.02
CA ALA A 60 12.42 -6.39 -1.35
C ALA A 60 13.96 -6.34 -1.26
N THR A 61 14.59 -5.74 -2.27
CA THR A 61 16.05 -5.68 -2.43
C THR A 61 16.65 -4.36 -1.96
N HIS A 62 15.83 -3.32 -1.83
CA HIS A 62 16.26 -1.94 -1.54
C HIS A 62 15.68 -1.38 -0.24
N ASP A 63 15.31 -2.25 0.69
CA ASP A 63 14.74 -1.91 1.99
C ASP A 63 13.48 -1.04 1.90
N ARG A 64 12.32 -1.70 1.82
CA ARG A 64 11.02 -1.04 1.88
C ARG A 64 10.88 -0.17 3.15
N LEU A 65 10.60 1.10 2.95
CA LEU A 65 10.24 2.09 3.97
C LEU A 65 8.76 2.44 3.90
N TRP A 66 8.20 2.96 4.99
CA TRP A 66 6.83 3.47 5.06
C TRP A 66 6.83 4.97 5.30
N ASP A 67 6.03 5.71 4.54
CA ASP A 67 5.76 7.11 4.83
C ASP A 67 4.39 7.29 5.50
N PRO A 68 4.33 7.68 6.80
CA PRO A 68 3.05 7.89 7.47
C PRO A 68 2.25 9.08 6.94
N ASN A 69 2.88 10.08 6.32
CA ASN A 69 2.17 11.27 5.86
C ASN A 69 1.34 10.99 4.60
N SER A 70 1.92 10.31 3.62
CA SER A 70 1.22 9.86 2.42
C SER A 70 0.52 8.51 2.61
N SER A 71 0.85 7.77 3.67
CA SER A 71 0.43 6.40 3.90
C SER A 71 0.76 5.50 2.70
N THR A 72 2.01 5.60 2.21
CA THR A 72 2.50 4.81 1.07
C THR A 72 3.88 4.21 1.33
N PRO A 73 4.18 3.03 0.76
CA PRO A 73 5.53 2.49 0.76
C PRO A 73 6.44 3.21 -0.23
N TRP A 74 7.72 3.25 0.11
CA TRP A 74 8.75 3.78 -0.76
C TRP A 74 10.11 3.15 -0.44
N PHE A 75 11.08 3.30 -1.33
CA PHE A 75 12.46 2.90 -1.07
C PHE A 75 13.44 3.77 -1.87
N ASN A 76 14.71 3.75 -1.46
CA ASN A 76 15.80 4.41 -2.16
C ASN A 76 16.75 3.37 -2.76
N TYR A 77 17.35 3.71 -3.89
CA TYR A 77 18.51 2.98 -4.38
C TYR A 77 19.43 3.92 -5.17
N GLN A 78 20.63 3.43 -5.49
CA GLN A 78 21.56 4.15 -6.36
C GLN A 78 21.69 3.42 -7.70
N ASP A 79 21.48 4.16 -8.77
CA ASP A 79 21.75 3.75 -10.15
C ASP A 79 22.17 4.99 -10.94
N ASN A 80 23.49 5.15 -11.13
CA ASN A 80 24.11 6.35 -11.74
C ASN A 80 23.72 7.69 -11.08
N GLY A 81 23.16 7.65 -9.87
CA GLY A 81 22.50 8.74 -9.16
C GLY A 81 21.53 8.19 -8.12
N PHE A 82 20.97 9.03 -7.26
CA PHE A 82 19.95 8.59 -6.29
C PHE A 82 18.59 8.46 -6.98
N ARG A 83 17.87 7.38 -6.66
CA ARG A 83 16.53 7.13 -7.16
C ARG A 83 15.58 6.78 -6.02
N GLN A 84 14.36 7.30 -6.11
CA GLN A 84 13.27 7.03 -5.17
C GLN A 84 12.08 6.42 -5.87
N VAL A 85 11.67 5.25 -5.39
CA VAL A 85 10.48 4.57 -5.89
C VAL A 85 9.37 4.72 -4.87
N TRP A 86 8.25 5.28 -5.32
CA TRP A 86 7.02 5.43 -4.54
C TRP A 86 5.92 4.64 -5.22
N TYR A 87 5.22 3.80 -4.47
CA TYR A 87 4.19 2.91 -5.02
C TYR A 87 3.07 2.68 -4.01
N ASP A 88 2.02 1.99 -4.44
CA ASP A 88 0.95 1.51 -3.56
C ASP A 88 1.08 0.01 -3.34
N ASP A 89 0.93 -0.46 -2.10
CA ASP A 89 0.82 -1.87 -1.75
C ASP A 89 -0.55 -2.20 -1.14
N SER A 90 -0.76 -3.45 -0.75
CA SER A 90 -2.05 -3.88 -0.18
C SER A 90 -2.43 -3.08 1.07
N LEU A 91 -1.46 -2.63 1.88
CA LEU A 91 -1.74 -1.85 3.08
C LEU A 91 -2.21 -0.44 2.72
N SER A 92 -1.45 0.27 1.86
CA SER A 92 -1.81 1.63 1.44
C SER A 92 -3.13 1.64 0.64
N LEU A 93 -3.36 0.62 -0.19
CA LEU A 93 -4.62 0.46 -0.91
C LEU A 93 -5.78 0.16 0.03
N SER A 94 -5.62 -0.71 1.03
CA SER A 94 -6.65 -0.93 2.05
C SER A 94 -7.04 0.36 2.78
N MET A 95 -6.07 1.22 3.14
CA MET A 95 -6.36 2.52 3.75
C MET A 95 -7.13 3.44 2.80
N LYS A 96 -6.81 3.43 1.50
CA LYS A 96 -7.51 4.21 0.47
C LYS A 96 -8.90 3.67 0.17
N TYR A 97 -9.09 2.36 0.22
CA TYR A 97 -10.39 1.71 0.12
C TYR A 97 -11.28 2.10 1.30
N GLU A 98 -10.75 2.11 2.52
CA GLU A 98 -11.46 2.58 3.71
C GLU A 98 -11.86 4.05 3.56
N LEU A 99 -10.97 4.91 3.07
CA LEU A 99 -11.29 6.30 2.77
C LEU A 99 -12.48 6.43 1.79
N ALA A 100 -12.59 5.55 0.80
CA ALA A 100 -13.73 5.56 -0.11
C ALA A 100 -15.05 5.20 0.60
N LEU A 101 -15.02 4.27 1.57
CA LEU A 101 -16.16 3.92 2.41
C LEU A 101 -16.53 5.06 3.37
N GLU A 102 -15.56 5.60 4.10
CA GLU A 102 -15.75 6.71 5.05
C GLU A 102 -16.34 7.96 4.40
N LYS A 103 -16.05 8.18 3.11
CA LYS A 103 -16.53 9.33 2.34
C LYS A 103 -17.78 9.02 1.52
N ASP A 104 -18.36 7.84 1.67
CA ASP A 104 -19.57 7.39 0.97
C ASP A 104 -19.45 7.61 -0.55
N LEU A 105 -18.29 7.27 -1.11
CA LEU A 105 -18.04 7.37 -2.54
C LEU A 105 -18.79 6.28 -3.30
N ALA A 106 -19.05 6.53 -4.59
CA ALA A 106 -19.72 5.56 -5.47
C ALA A 106 -18.94 4.25 -5.62
N GLY A 107 -17.62 4.30 -5.44
CA GLY A 107 -16.76 3.14 -5.51
C GLY A 107 -15.29 3.49 -5.67
N VAL A 108 -14.51 2.50 -6.08
CA VAL A 108 -13.10 2.64 -6.47
C VAL A 108 -12.87 2.10 -7.87
N GLY A 109 -11.90 2.66 -8.58
CA GLY A 109 -11.42 2.18 -9.86
C GLY A 109 -9.91 2.02 -9.82
N MET A 110 -9.37 0.96 -10.43
CA MET A 110 -7.92 0.73 -10.45
C MET A 110 -7.33 0.92 -11.85
N TRP A 111 -6.08 1.36 -11.92
CA TRP A 111 -5.27 1.29 -13.12
C TRP A 111 -3.95 0.54 -12.87
N ALA A 112 -3.66 -0.58 -13.54
CA ALA A 112 -4.58 -1.37 -14.35
C ALA A 112 -4.52 -2.83 -13.91
N LEU A 113 -5.56 -3.57 -14.30
CA LEU A 113 -5.62 -5.01 -14.12
C LEU A 113 -4.36 -5.67 -14.70
N GLY A 114 -3.77 -6.59 -13.94
CA GLY A 114 -2.59 -7.35 -14.36
C GLY A 114 -1.26 -6.70 -14.00
N TYR A 115 -1.23 -5.44 -13.53
CA TYR A 115 0.02 -4.84 -13.03
C TYR A 115 0.51 -5.50 -11.73
N ASP A 116 -0.37 -6.20 -11.05
CA ASP A 116 -0.09 -7.04 -9.91
C ASP A 116 0.55 -8.39 -10.25
N GLY A 117 0.52 -8.82 -11.52
CA GLY A 117 1.03 -10.13 -11.93
C GLY A 117 0.28 -11.26 -11.24
N ASP A 118 1.00 -12.26 -10.72
CA ASP A 118 0.41 -13.41 -10.01
C ASP A 118 0.23 -13.15 -8.49
N ARG A 119 0.38 -11.90 -8.04
CA ARG A 119 0.39 -11.53 -6.62
C ARG A 119 -1.04 -11.36 -6.08
N PRO A 120 -1.48 -12.18 -5.11
CA PRO A 120 -2.88 -12.17 -4.66
C PRO A 120 -3.22 -11.04 -3.69
N GLU A 121 -2.24 -10.35 -3.11
CA GLU A 121 -2.44 -9.42 -2.00
C GLU A 121 -3.31 -8.21 -2.36
N LEU A 122 -3.19 -7.66 -3.57
CA LEU A 122 -4.01 -6.51 -3.98
C LEU A 122 -5.48 -6.92 -4.22
N TRP A 123 -5.71 -8.10 -4.81
CA TRP A 123 -7.05 -8.68 -4.93
C TRP A 123 -7.66 -8.99 -3.57
N GLY A 124 -6.86 -9.47 -2.62
CA GLY A 124 -7.30 -9.67 -1.24
C GLY A 124 -7.77 -8.36 -0.60
N ALA A 125 -7.02 -7.28 -0.75
CA ALA A 125 -7.40 -5.96 -0.26
C ALA A 125 -8.71 -5.46 -0.92
N LEU A 126 -8.84 -5.62 -2.24
CA LEU A 126 -10.08 -5.26 -2.95
C LEU A 126 -11.27 -6.13 -2.52
N ALA A 127 -11.08 -7.43 -2.33
CA ALA A 127 -12.13 -8.34 -1.89
C ALA A 127 -12.65 -7.98 -0.49
N ASN A 128 -11.76 -7.57 0.43
CA ASN A 128 -12.15 -7.07 1.75
C ASN A 128 -12.99 -5.79 1.63
N TYR A 129 -12.55 -4.84 0.79
CA TYR A 129 -13.33 -3.63 0.49
C TYR A 129 -14.73 -3.94 -0.05
N LEU A 130 -14.84 -4.82 -1.05
CA LEU A 130 -16.12 -5.18 -1.65
C LEU A 130 -17.07 -5.88 -0.66
N ARG A 131 -16.51 -6.62 0.30
CA ARG A 131 -17.26 -7.27 1.39
C ARG A 131 -17.50 -6.34 2.59
N ARG A 132 -17.01 -5.10 2.54
CA ARG A 132 -17.06 -4.13 3.66
C ARG A 132 -16.49 -4.71 4.95
N ILE A 133 -15.44 -5.51 4.82
CA ILE A 133 -14.68 -6.01 5.97
C ILE A 133 -13.66 -4.91 6.30
N PRO A 134 -13.83 -4.17 7.40
CA PRO A 134 -12.91 -3.10 7.75
C PRO A 134 -11.56 -3.69 8.18
N ALA A 135 -10.50 -2.89 8.03
CA ALA A 135 -9.17 -3.26 8.51
C ALA A 135 -9.17 -3.43 10.05
N PRO A 136 -8.28 -4.28 10.59
CA PRO A 136 -8.01 -4.27 12.03
C PRO A 136 -7.50 -2.88 12.44
N MET A 137 -7.95 -2.40 13.60
CA MET A 137 -7.57 -1.12 14.17
C MET A 137 -6.53 -1.33 15.28
N ASP A 138 -5.79 -0.28 15.63
CA ASP A 138 -4.88 -0.29 16.79
C ASP A 138 -3.88 -1.46 16.79
N LEU A 139 -3.32 -1.81 15.62
CA LEU A 139 -2.32 -2.87 15.56
C LEU A 139 -1.05 -2.45 16.31
N VAL A 140 -0.77 -3.13 17.42
CA VAL A 140 0.43 -2.96 18.24
C VAL A 140 1.30 -4.20 18.13
N ALA A 141 2.62 -3.99 18.03
CA ALA A 141 3.63 -5.04 18.06
C ALA A 141 4.59 -4.81 19.23
N ASP A 142 4.53 -5.69 20.23
CA ASP A 142 5.34 -5.59 21.44
C ASP A 142 6.35 -6.74 21.53
N MET A 143 7.57 -6.43 21.97
CA MET A 143 8.58 -7.44 22.29
C MET A 143 8.40 -7.90 23.74
N VAL A 144 7.96 -9.14 23.93
CA VAL A 144 7.76 -9.75 25.26
C VAL A 144 8.54 -11.05 25.33
N ASP A 145 9.54 -11.11 26.20
CA ASP A 145 10.38 -12.30 26.46
C ASP A 145 10.97 -12.95 25.18
N GLY A 146 11.41 -12.11 24.24
CA GLY A 146 11.98 -12.59 22.97
C GLY A 146 10.97 -13.03 21.91
N THR A 147 9.67 -12.83 22.16
CA THR A 147 8.58 -13.03 21.20
C THR A 147 7.99 -11.70 20.75
N VAL A 148 7.53 -11.62 19.50
CA VAL A 148 6.71 -10.49 19.02
C VAL A 148 5.26 -10.85 19.31
N GLN A 149 4.62 -10.08 20.18
CA GLN A 149 3.18 -10.16 20.41
C GLN A 149 2.49 -9.10 19.56
N LEU A 150 1.50 -9.53 18.78
CA LEU A 150 0.66 -8.65 17.99
C LEU A 150 -0.71 -8.57 18.66
N SER A 151 -1.20 -7.36 18.87
CA SER A 151 -2.56 -7.11 19.35
C SER A 151 -3.24 -6.07 18.48
N TRP A 152 -4.56 -6.17 18.31
CA TRP A 152 -5.35 -5.23 17.51
C TRP A 152 -6.79 -5.26 17.98
N SER A 153 -7.51 -4.18 17.70
CA SER A 153 -8.96 -4.09 17.81
C SER A 153 -9.62 -4.56 16.50
N HIS A 154 -10.78 -5.21 16.59
CA HIS A 154 -11.57 -5.59 15.42
C HIS A 154 -12.93 -4.93 15.42
N SER A 155 -13.52 -4.75 14.23
CA SER A 155 -14.92 -4.36 14.14
C SER A 155 -15.83 -5.55 14.52
N CYS A 156 -17.06 -5.25 14.93
CA CYS A 156 -18.07 -6.27 15.20
C CYS A 156 -18.63 -6.97 13.94
N GLU A 157 -18.10 -6.70 12.75
CA GLU A 157 -18.63 -7.15 11.45
C GLU A 157 -18.81 -8.67 11.37
N GLU A 158 -20.02 -9.15 11.07
CA GLU A 158 -20.35 -10.57 11.05
C GLU A 158 -19.61 -11.35 9.95
N ALA A 159 -19.25 -10.67 8.85
CA ALA A 159 -18.54 -11.26 7.73
C ALA A 159 -17.04 -11.55 8.02
N LEU A 160 -16.47 -10.97 9.07
CA LEU A 160 -15.09 -11.24 9.48
C LEU A 160 -15.00 -12.58 10.21
N THR A 161 -14.30 -13.55 9.64
CA THR A 161 -14.12 -14.87 10.25
C THR A 161 -12.76 -15.05 10.92
N CYS A 162 -11.71 -14.45 10.36
CA CYS A 162 -10.35 -14.57 10.86
C CYS A 162 -9.42 -13.48 10.30
N TYR A 163 -8.33 -13.24 11.01
CA TYR A 163 -7.17 -12.50 10.57
C TYR A 163 -6.08 -13.44 10.05
N ARG A 164 -5.46 -13.09 8.94
CA ARG A 164 -4.26 -13.75 8.44
C ARG A 164 -3.06 -12.85 8.67
N VAL A 165 -2.12 -13.31 9.49
CA VAL A 165 -0.89 -12.59 9.82
C VAL A 165 0.22 -13.15 8.96
N TYR A 166 0.88 -12.28 8.21
CA TYR A 166 2.01 -12.65 7.36
C TYR A 166 3.30 -12.03 7.91
N ARG A 167 4.37 -12.82 7.93
CA ARG A 167 5.73 -12.35 8.24
C ARG A 167 6.57 -12.34 6.98
N TYR A 168 7.45 -11.36 6.90
CA TYR A 168 8.53 -11.32 5.94
C TYR A 168 9.84 -10.90 6.61
N THR A 169 10.98 -11.27 6.02
CA THR A 169 12.33 -10.88 6.46
C THR A 169 13.05 -10.23 5.30
N LEU A 170 13.70 -9.09 5.53
CA LEU A 170 14.51 -8.41 4.51
C LEU A 170 15.96 -8.93 4.50
N PRO A 171 16.62 -9.02 3.33
CA PRO A 171 16.04 -8.88 1.99
C PRO A 171 15.20 -10.13 1.64
N LEU A 172 14.02 -9.95 1.01
CA LEU A 172 13.00 -11.01 0.93
C LEU A 172 13.53 -12.26 0.20
N PRO A 173 13.52 -13.46 0.81
CA PRO A 173 13.24 -14.65 0.04
C PRO A 173 11.75 -14.61 -0.37
N GLU A 174 11.48 -15.14 -1.55
CA GLU A 174 10.18 -15.29 -2.20
C GLU A 174 8.97 -15.35 -1.25
N SER A 175 8.11 -14.34 -1.32
CA SER A 175 6.77 -14.25 -0.69
C SER A 175 6.67 -14.07 0.83
N ALA A 176 5.68 -13.27 1.25
CA ALA A 176 5.30 -13.16 2.65
C ALA A 176 4.72 -14.51 3.13
N HIS A 177 5.24 -15.05 4.22
CA HIS A 177 4.78 -16.33 4.76
C HIS A 177 3.65 -16.11 5.75
N LEU A 178 2.53 -16.82 5.56
CA LEU A 178 1.45 -16.87 6.55
C LEU A 178 2.01 -17.49 7.84
N ILE A 179 2.04 -16.72 8.92
CA ILE A 179 2.54 -17.19 10.24
C ILE A 179 1.42 -17.50 11.23
N ALA A 180 0.24 -16.90 11.04
CA ALA A 180 -0.92 -17.20 11.87
C ALA A 180 -2.22 -16.96 11.11
N THR A 181 -3.22 -17.80 11.41
CA THR A 181 -4.63 -17.49 11.15
C THR A 181 -5.29 -17.38 12.51
N VAL A 182 -5.72 -16.18 12.89
CA VAL A 182 -6.31 -15.88 14.19
C VAL A 182 -7.82 -15.75 14.01
N PRO A 183 -8.64 -16.62 14.60
CA PRO A 183 -10.10 -16.47 14.60
C PRO A 183 -10.53 -15.08 15.11
N LYS A 184 -11.69 -14.59 14.66
CA LYS A 184 -12.21 -13.31 15.17
C LYS A 184 -12.46 -13.33 16.69
N ASP A 185 -12.86 -14.48 17.23
CA ASP A 185 -13.33 -14.63 18.62
C ASP A 185 -12.23 -15.12 19.59
N SER A 186 -10.96 -15.03 19.21
CA SER A 186 -9.80 -15.45 20.02
C SER A 186 -8.93 -14.27 20.41
#